data_AF-A0A354D089-F1
#
_entry.id   AF-A0A354D089-F1
#
_cell.length_a   1.000
_cell.length_b   1.000
_cell.length_c   1.000
_cell.angle_alpha   90.00
_cell.angle_beta   90.00
_cell.angle_gamma   90.00
#
_symmetry.space_group_name_H-M   'P 1'
#
loop_
_entity.id
_entity.type
_entity.pdbx_description
1 polymer ?
#
loop_
_entity_poly.entity_id
_entity_poly.type
_entity_poly.pdbx_seq_one_letter_code
_entity_poly.pdbx_strand_id
1 'polypeptide(L)'
;MVRQFPFRAWLAGQPEVCQWIELVVITGEFALPFLLFIRRTRPFALLWGVSFHVLLLVTLHVPTIFFFLFPPQLLLFVEPETLVRWIERRRTRHAQRGRIRLLYDGRCGFCLASVARLFALDLFGRLEPIDFHGVADLRAIHPSLTREGCQSRMQLVEPYGRIAEGFDAFRRISVRLVLLWWLVPLLYLPGARWVGVRAYDWVAARRFLFHRNTACQTNQCSSNT
;
A
#
# COMPACT_ATOMS: atom_id res chain seq x y z
N MET A 1 0.22 19.51 -29.65
CA MET A 1 0.50 18.56 -30.78
C MET A 1 -0.33 17.30 -30.57
N VAL A 2 -1.18 16.90 -31.51
CA VAL A 2 -2.07 15.72 -31.36
C VAL A 2 -1.26 14.42 -31.49
N ARG A 3 -1.51 13.43 -30.62
CA ARG A 3 -0.87 12.11 -30.69
C ARG A 3 -1.44 11.29 -31.85
N GLN A 4 -0.67 10.33 -32.37
CA GLN A 4 -1.23 9.31 -33.25
C GLN A 4 -1.94 8.26 -32.39
N PHE A 5 -3.23 8.06 -32.63
CA PHE A 5 -4.06 7.03 -31.99
C PHE A 5 -4.84 6.25 -33.06
N PRO A 6 -5.25 4.99 -32.80
CA PRO A 6 -5.69 4.05 -33.83
C PRO A 6 -6.85 4.54 -34.71
N PHE A 7 -7.75 5.37 -34.16
CA PHE A 7 -8.95 5.85 -34.85
C PHE A 7 -8.83 7.25 -35.44
N ARG A 8 -7.63 7.87 -35.40
CA ARG A 8 -7.46 9.27 -35.79
C ARG A 8 -7.87 9.55 -37.24
N ALA A 9 -7.45 8.70 -38.18
CA ALA A 9 -7.73 8.88 -39.60
C ALA A 9 -9.23 8.74 -39.91
N TRP A 10 -9.90 7.78 -39.24
CA TRP A 10 -11.35 7.61 -39.36
C TRP A 10 -12.10 8.81 -38.79
N LEU A 11 -11.72 9.28 -37.59
CA LEU A 11 -12.36 10.42 -36.93
C LEU A 11 -12.20 11.71 -37.74
N ALA A 12 -11.03 11.90 -38.37
CA ALA A 12 -10.77 13.05 -39.25
C ALA A 12 -11.67 13.09 -40.50
N GLY A 13 -12.19 11.94 -40.93
CA GLY A 13 -13.14 11.84 -42.05
C GLY A 13 -14.60 12.06 -41.66
N GLN A 14 -14.91 12.27 -40.37
CA GLN A 14 -16.27 12.36 -39.84
C GLN A 14 -16.48 13.67 -39.05
N PRO A 15 -16.62 14.82 -39.73
CA PRO A 15 -16.69 16.13 -39.07
C PRO A 15 -17.90 16.28 -38.13
N GLU A 16 -19.05 15.68 -38.48
CA GLU A 16 -20.25 15.72 -37.62
C GLU A 16 -20.03 15.00 -36.28
N VAL A 17 -19.33 13.86 -36.31
CA VAL A 17 -19.00 13.10 -35.09
C VAL A 17 -18.08 13.92 -34.19
N CYS A 18 -17.09 14.62 -34.76
CA CYS A 18 -16.22 15.52 -34.00
C CYS A 18 -17.02 16.63 -33.31
N GLN A 19 -17.96 17.27 -34.01
CA GLN A 19 -18.79 18.34 -33.44
C GLN A 19 -19.64 17.85 -32.25
N TRP A 20 -20.25 16.66 -32.38
CA TRP A 20 -21.00 16.07 -31.27
C TRP A 20 -20.12 15.74 -30.06
N ILE A 21 -18.92 15.20 -30.30
CA ILE A 21 -17.94 14.93 -29.24
C ILE A 21 -17.53 16.23 -28.54
N GLU A 22 -17.23 17.28 -29.29
CA GLU A 22 -16.88 18.61 -28.74
C GLU A 22 -18.01 19.17 -27.88
N LEU A 23 -19.25 19.13 -28.37
CA LEU A 23 -20.41 19.60 -27.62
C LEU A 23 -20.61 18.82 -26.32
N VAL A 24 -20.45 17.49 -26.36
CA VAL A 24 -20.56 16.63 -25.18
C VAL A 24 -19.45 16.95 -24.16
N VAL A 25 -18.22 17.16 -24.62
CA VAL A 25 -17.09 17.52 -23.76
C VAL A 25 -17.34 18.87 -23.09
N ILE A 26 -17.66 19.92 -23.87
CA ILE A 26 -17.90 21.27 -23.35
C ILE A 26 -19.07 21.26 -22.37
N THR A 27 -20.19 20.60 -22.72
CA THR A 27 -21.35 20.50 -21.83
C THR A 27 -21.00 19.78 -20.54
N GLY A 28 -20.22 18.69 -20.64
CA GLY A 28 -19.71 17.96 -19.48
C GLY A 28 -18.82 18.82 -18.58
N GLU A 29 -17.91 19.60 -19.15
CA GLU A 29 -17.03 20.52 -18.43
C GLU A 29 -17.82 21.61 -17.68
N PHE A 30 -18.80 22.23 -18.32
CA PHE A 30 -19.69 23.20 -17.68
C PHE A 30 -20.57 22.58 -16.59
N ALA A 31 -20.99 21.32 -16.76
CA ALA A 31 -21.81 20.61 -15.78
C ALA A 31 -21.00 20.09 -14.57
N LEU A 32 -19.69 19.85 -14.73
CA LEU A 32 -18.84 19.23 -13.70
C LEU A 32 -18.90 19.90 -12.33
N PRO A 33 -18.82 21.24 -12.17
CA PRO A 33 -18.95 21.89 -10.88
C PRO A 33 -20.29 21.56 -10.21
N PHE A 34 -21.40 21.61 -10.95
CA PHE A 34 -22.71 21.30 -10.39
C PHE A 34 -22.83 19.82 -9.99
N LEU A 35 -22.33 18.92 -10.84
CA LEU A 35 -22.35 17.48 -10.59
C LEU A 35 -21.46 17.06 -9.41
N LEU A 36 -20.35 17.77 -9.16
CA LEU A 36 -19.45 17.52 -8.03
C LEU A 36 -20.03 18.01 -6.68
N PHE A 37 -20.84 19.07 -6.67
CA PHE A 37 -21.41 19.57 -5.42
C PHE A 37 -22.58 18.70 -4.93
N ILE A 38 -23.35 18.10 -5.84
CA ILE A 38 -24.46 17.20 -5.51
C ILE A 38 -23.95 15.81 -5.11
N ARG A 39 -24.18 15.40 -3.84
CA ARG A 39 -23.69 14.13 -3.26
C ARG A 39 -23.98 12.89 -4.11
N ARG A 40 -25.16 12.83 -4.74
CA ARG A 40 -25.61 11.66 -5.51
C ARG A 40 -24.90 11.51 -6.86
N THR A 41 -24.55 12.63 -7.50
CA THR A 41 -23.92 12.64 -8.83
C THR A 41 -22.39 12.67 -8.77
N ARG A 42 -21.80 13.01 -7.62
CA ARG A 42 -20.35 13.00 -7.38
C ARG A 42 -19.59 11.81 -7.95
N PRO A 43 -19.95 10.54 -7.68
CA PRO A 43 -19.18 9.41 -8.21
C PRO A 43 -19.15 9.38 -9.74
N PHE A 44 -20.24 9.80 -10.40
CA PHE A 44 -20.30 9.91 -11.86
C PHE A 44 -19.44 11.08 -12.37
N ALA A 45 -19.44 12.21 -11.66
CA ALA A 45 -18.59 13.36 -11.99
C ALA A 45 -17.10 13.04 -11.83
N LEU A 46 -16.72 12.31 -10.78
CA LEU A 46 -15.35 11.84 -10.57
C LEU A 46 -14.91 10.87 -11.67
N LEU A 47 -15.78 9.92 -12.03
CA LEU A 47 -15.52 8.99 -13.12
C LEU A 47 -15.35 9.74 -14.46
N TRP A 48 -16.25 10.66 -14.76
CA TRP A 48 -16.18 11.52 -15.95
C TRP A 48 -14.85 12.30 -15.99
N GLY A 49 -14.50 12.95 -14.87
CA GLY A 49 -13.23 13.67 -14.74
C GLY A 49 -12.02 12.77 -15.02
N VAL A 50 -11.92 11.60 -14.38
CA VAL A 50 -10.81 10.66 -14.62
C VAL A 50 -10.78 10.18 -16.07
N SER A 51 -11.92 9.79 -16.64
CA SER A 51 -12.04 9.37 -18.03
C SER A 51 -11.59 10.45 -19.01
N PHE A 52 -11.95 11.71 -18.74
CA PHE A 52 -11.53 12.85 -19.55
C PHE A 52 -10.01 13.07 -19.51
N HIS A 53 -9.39 12.95 -18.33
CA HIS A 53 -7.93 13.05 -18.22
C HIS A 53 -7.20 11.92 -18.96
N VAL A 54 -7.75 10.69 -18.91
CA VAL A 54 -7.23 9.56 -19.69
C VAL A 54 -7.37 9.83 -21.19
N LEU A 55 -8.51 10.36 -21.62
CA LEU A 55 -8.74 10.74 -23.02
C LEU A 55 -7.70 11.77 -23.49
N LEU A 56 -7.49 12.85 -22.72
CA LEU A 56 -6.49 13.88 -23.04
C LEU A 56 -5.07 13.30 -23.14
N LEU A 57 -4.70 12.37 -22.24
CA LEU A 57 -3.39 11.71 -22.27
C LEU A 57 -3.17 10.89 -23.56
N VAL A 58 -4.24 10.26 -24.06
CA VAL A 58 -4.20 9.45 -25.27
C VAL A 58 -4.21 10.31 -26.54
N THR A 59 -5.00 11.38 -26.56
CA THR A 59 -5.24 12.16 -27.79
C THR A 59 -4.28 13.33 -27.97
N LEU A 60 -3.81 13.96 -26.90
CA LEU A 60 -3.08 15.22 -26.97
C LEU A 60 -1.71 15.12 -26.28
N HIS A 61 -0.68 15.76 -26.86
CA HIS A 61 0.57 16.03 -26.13
C HIS A 61 0.33 17.20 -25.17
N VAL A 62 -0.23 16.87 -24.01
CA VAL A 62 -0.32 17.78 -22.88
C VAL A 62 0.96 17.66 -22.05
N PRO A 63 1.54 18.77 -21.55
CA PRO A 63 2.63 18.68 -20.59
C PRO A 63 2.21 17.84 -19.38
N THR A 64 3.11 16.97 -18.91
CA THR A 64 2.85 16.05 -17.78
C THR A 64 2.38 16.75 -16.52
N ILE A 65 2.65 18.06 -16.38
CA ILE A 65 2.19 18.89 -15.25
C ILE A 65 0.66 18.85 -15.05
N PHE A 66 -0.14 18.75 -16.11
CA PHE A 66 -1.61 18.66 -15.99
C PHE A 66 -2.05 17.35 -15.32
N PHE A 67 -1.27 16.27 -15.46
CA PHE A 67 -1.56 14.98 -14.82
C PHE A 67 -1.28 14.99 -13.32
N PHE A 68 -0.34 15.83 -12.85
CA PHE A 68 -0.03 15.91 -11.42
C PHE A 68 -0.91 16.90 -10.66
N LEU A 69 -1.55 17.86 -11.35
CA LEU A 69 -2.37 18.88 -10.71
C LEU A 69 -3.84 18.47 -10.61
N PHE A 70 -4.47 18.07 -11.72
CA PHE A 70 -5.93 17.94 -11.78
C PHE A 70 -6.49 16.63 -11.21
N PRO A 71 -5.93 15.44 -11.47
CA PRO A 71 -6.44 14.19 -10.88
C PRO A 71 -6.39 14.16 -9.35
N PRO A 72 -5.35 14.64 -8.66
CA PRO A 72 -5.35 14.72 -7.20
C PRO A 72 -6.39 15.70 -6.64
N GLN A 73 -6.72 16.79 -7.35
CA GLN A 73 -7.78 17.71 -6.94
C GLN A 73 -9.16 17.06 -6.93
N LEU A 74 -9.42 16.09 -7.84
CA LEU A 74 -10.66 15.31 -7.81
C LEU A 74 -10.79 14.46 -6.53
N LEU A 75 -9.67 14.05 -5.92
CA LEU A 75 -9.69 13.32 -4.63
C LEU A 75 -10.26 14.16 -3.48
N LEU A 76 -10.18 15.50 -3.57
CA LEU A 76 -10.75 16.40 -2.56
C LEU A 76 -12.28 16.29 -2.48
N PHE A 77 -12.93 15.89 -3.58
CA PHE A 77 -14.39 15.69 -3.63
C PHE A 77 -14.82 14.28 -3.21
N VAL A 78 -13.88 13.38 -2.92
CA VAL A 78 -14.18 12.07 -2.34
C VAL A 78 -14.56 12.26 -0.88
N GLU A 79 -15.79 11.89 -0.53
CA GLU A 79 -16.28 12.04 0.84
C GLU A 79 -15.48 11.14 1.81
N PRO A 80 -14.88 11.71 2.87
CA PRO A 80 -13.99 10.97 3.77
C PRO A 80 -14.73 9.82 4.46
N GLU A 81 -16.00 9.98 4.80
CA GLU A 81 -16.83 8.93 5.40
C GLU A 81 -17.00 7.71 4.49
N THR A 82 -17.08 7.92 3.18
CA THR A 82 -17.19 6.83 2.20
C THR A 82 -15.87 6.08 2.09
N LEU A 83 -14.74 6.80 2.12
CA LEU A 83 -13.41 6.21 2.14
C LEU A 83 -13.16 5.40 3.42
N VAL A 84 -13.47 5.96 4.59
CA VAL A 84 -13.32 5.29 5.89
C VAL A 84 -14.17 4.03 5.95
N ARG A 85 -15.47 4.12 5.60
CA ARG A 85 -16.35 2.93 5.53
C ARG A 85 -15.84 1.87 4.58
N TRP A 86 -15.26 2.25 3.44
CA TRP A 86 -14.67 1.29 2.50
C TRP A 86 -13.44 0.60 3.10
N ILE A 87 -12.56 1.35 3.77
CA ILE A 87 -11.39 0.81 4.49
C ILE A 87 -11.84 -0.15 5.60
N GLU A 88 -12.80 0.25 6.42
CA GLU A 88 -13.36 -0.57 7.50
C GLU A 88 -13.98 -1.86 6.97
N ARG A 89 -14.78 -1.80 5.90
CA ARG A 89 -15.32 -2.99 5.22
C ARG A 89 -14.22 -3.93 4.73
N ARG A 90 -13.07 -3.41 4.30
CA ARG A 90 -11.92 -4.26 3.94
C ARG A 90 -11.24 -4.84 5.18
N ARG A 91 -11.10 -4.08 6.26
CA ARG A 91 -10.55 -4.55 7.55
C ARG A 91 -11.39 -5.69 8.13
N THR A 92 -12.72 -5.57 8.11
CA THR A 92 -13.62 -6.63 8.60
C THR A 92 -13.54 -7.88 7.73
N ARG A 93 -13.52 -7.74 6.41
CA ARG A 93 -13.30 -8.87 5.49
C ARG A 93 -11.96 -9.56 5.72
N HIS A 94 -10.90 -8.81 5.96
CA HIS A 94 -9.58 -9.38 6.28
C HIS A 94 -9.56 -10.07 7.64
N ALA A 95 -10.24 -9.52 8.65
CA ALA A 95 -10.42 -10.21 9.93
C ALA A 95 -11.15 -11.56 9.76
N GLN A 96 -12.23 -11.61 8.97
CA GLN A 96 -13.00 -12.83 8.72
C GLN A 96 -12.23 -13.89 7.93
N ARG A 97 -11.37 -13.48 6.98
CA ARG A 97 -10.57 -14.40 6.14
C ARG A 97 -9.27 -14.87 6.81
N GLY A 98 -8.96 -14.34 7.99
CA GLY A 98 -7.69 -14.55 8.67
C GLY A 98 -6.64 -13.49 8.30
N ARG A 99 -5.94 -13.02 9.33
CA ARG A 99 -4.84 -12.05 9.22
C ARG A 99 -3.50 -12.76 9.14
N ILE A 100 -2.51 -12.03 8.62
CA ILE A 100 -1.13 -12.49 8.59
C ILE A 100 -0.53 -12.21 9.96
N ARG A 101 -0.10 -13.26 10.65
CA ARG A 101 0.48 -13.16 11.98
C ARG A 101 1.94 -12.77 11.86
N LEU A 102 2.32 -11.69 12.51
CA LEU A 102 3.67 -11.15 12.51
C LEU A 102 4.26 -11.33 13.91
N LEU A 103 5.13 -12.31 14.07
CA LEU A 103 5.80 -12.56 15.34
C LEU A 103 7.04 -11.67 15.46
N TYR A 104 7.16 -11.01 16.60
CA TYR A 104 8.25 -10.09 16.90
C TYR A 104 8.68 -10.16 18.36
N ASP A 105 9.87 -9.63 18.65
CA ASP A 105 10.41 -9.52 20.01
C ASP A 105 9.88 -8.27 20.70
N GLY A 106 8.93 -8.43 21.63
CA GLY A 106 8.39 -7.34 22.44
C GLY A 106 9.41 -6.68 23.37
N ARG A 107 10.50 -7.39 23.69
CA ARG A 107 11.60 -6.86 24.52
C ARG A 107 12.67 -6.13 23.72
N CYS A 108 12.58 -6.11 22.39
CA CYS A 108 13.52 -5.38 21.55
C CYS A 108 12.90 -4.07 21.05
N GLY A 109 13.41 -2.94 21.52
CA GLY A 109 12.90 -1.61 21.15
C GLY A 109 13.00 -1.31 19.65
N PHE A 110 13.98 -1.87 18.94
CA PHE A 110 14.06 -1.77 17.47
C PHE A 110 12.96 -2.58 16.78
N CYS A 111 12.70 -3.82 17.22
CA CYS A 111 11.64 -4.67 16.68
C CYS A 111 10.26 -4.04 16.93
N LEU A 112 10.01 -3.56 18.16
CA LEU A 112 8.77 -2.89 18.52
C LEU A 112 8.53 -1.65 17.67
N ALA A 113 9.53 -0.78 17.51
CA ALA A 113 9.41 0.39 16.64
C ALA A 113 9.19 0.03 15.17
N SER A 114 9.82 -1.04 14.67
CA SER A 114 9.66 -1.50 13.30
C SER A 114 8.26 -2.06 13.04
N VAL A 115 7.74 -2.88 13.96
CA VAL A 115 6.36 -3.41 13.88
C VAL A 115 5.34 -2.28 14.00
N ALA A 116 5.55 -1.30 14.90
CA ALA A 116 4.67 -0.14 15.01
C ALA A 116 4.58 0.65 13.69
N ARG A 117 5.72 0.87 13.00
CA ARG A 117 5.73 1.51 11.67
C ARG A 117 4.99 0.66 10.63
N LEU A 118 5.22 -0.65 10.60
CA LEU A 118 4.51 -1.54 9.67
C LEU A 118 3.00 -1.53 9.92
N PHE A 119 2.58 -1.50 11.17
CA PHE A 119 1.17 -1.43 11.55
C PHE A 119 0.54 -0.09 11.20
N ALA A 120 1.26 1.03 11.37
CA ALA A 120 0.81 2.34 10.91
C ALA A 120 0.63 2.40 9.38
N LEU A 121 1.42 1.62 8.63
CA LEU A 121 1.30 1.51 7.18
C LEU A 121 0.23 0.49 6.72
N ASP A 122 -0.38 -0.24 7.66
CA ASP A 122 -1.41 -1.23 7.37
C ASP A 122 -2.80 -0.61 7.29
N LEU A 123 -3.09 0.01 6.15
CA LEU A 123 -4.37 0.64 5.88
C LEU A 123 -5.55 -0.35 6.04
N PHE A 124 -5.38 -1.61 5.60
CA PHE A 124 -6.47 -2.59 5.50
C PHE A 124 -6.50 -3.65 6.61
N GLY A 125 -5.69 -3.50 7.67
CA GLY A 125 -5.71 -4.39 8.83
C GLY A 125 -5.41 -5.85 8.47
N ARG A 126 -4.40 -6.06 7.64
CA ARG A 126 -3.91 -7.38 7.22
C ARG A 126 -2.95 -8.02 8.21
N LEU A 127 -2.25 -7.22 9.01
CA LEU A 127 -1.26 -7.69 9.96
C LEU A 127 -1.88 -7.89 11.35
N GLU A 128 -1.46 -8.95 12.00
CA GLU A 128 -1.75 -9.27 13.40
C GLU A 128 -0.41 -9.40 14.12
N PRO A 129 0.08 -8.34 14.80
CA PRO A 129 1.33 -8.39 15.53
C PRO A 129 1.17 -9.26 16.78
N ILE A 130 2.08 -10.22 16.97
CA ILE A 130 2.10 -11.14 18.12
C ILE A 130 3.48 -11.04 18.78
N ASP A 131 3.50 -10.68 20.05
CA ASP A 131 4.72 -10.79 20.86
C ASP A 131 4.95 -12.27 21.20
N PHE A 132 6.09 -12.83 20.76
CA PHE A 132 6.39 -14.24 21.01
C PHE A 132 6.61 -14.55 22.49
N HIS A 133 6.92 -13.55 23.34
CA HIS A 133 7.09 -13.76 24.78
C HIS A 133 5.76 -14.08 25.46
N GLY A 134 4.65 -13.54 24.96
CA GLY A 134 3.30 -13.80 25.49
C GLY A 134 2.72 -15.15 25.06
N VAL A 135 3.38 -15.87 24.14
CA VAL A 135 2.91 -17.16 23.64
C VAL A 135 3.61 -18.30 24.37
N ALA A 136 2.83 -19.15 25.06
CA ALA A 136 3.35 -20.31 25.78
C ALA A 136 3.97 -21.34 24.83
N ASP A 137 3.21 -21.73 23.80
CA ASP A 137 3.65 -22.66 22.76
C ASP A 137 3.55 -22.03 21.36
N LEU A 138 4.70 -21.73 20.75
CA LEU A 138 4.78 -21.20 19.39
C LEU A 138 4.38 -22.23 18.33
N ARG A 139 4.50 -23.53 18.63
CA ARG A 139 4.15 -24.59 17.68
C ARG A 139 2.65 -24.69 17.46
N ALA A 140 1.85 -24.27 18.44
CA ALA A 140 0.41 -24.11 18.30
C ALA A 140 0.02 -23.07 17.23
N ILE A 141 0.89 -22.08 16.96
CA ILE A 141 0.69 -21.11 15.86
C ILE A 141 1.15 -21.73 14.53
N HIS A 142 2.34 -22.31 14.50
CA HIS A 142 2.87 -23.02 13.34
C HIS A 142 3.99 -23.99 13.76
N PRO A 143 4.00 -25.26 13.29
CA PRO A 143 4.94 -26.29 13.74
C PRO A 143 6.43 -25.93 13.60
N SER A 144 6.78 -25.14 12.57
CA SER A 144 8.16 -24.73 12.28
C SER A 144 8.67 -23.53 13.09
N LEU A 145 7.84 -22.93 13.95
CA LEU A 145 8.27 -21.80 14.76
C LEU A 145 9.13 -22.24 15.94
N THR A 146 10.26 -21.58 16.12
CA THR A 146 11.14 -21.75 17.27
C THR A 146 11.36 -20.41 17.97
N ARG A 147 11.60 -20.43 19.29
CA ARG A 147 11.87 -19.21 20.07
C ARG A 147 13.14 -18.51 19.56
N GLU A 148 14.20 -19.28 19.28
CA GLU A 148 15.46 -18.78 18.71
C GLU A 148 15.25 -18.14 17.33
N GLY A 149 14.40 -18.74 16.48
CA GLY A 149 14.04 -18.19 15.18
C GLY A 149 13.31 -16.86 15.27
N CYS A 150 12.40 -16.71 16.24
CA CYS A 150 11.67 -15.45 16.49
C CYS A 150 12.55 -14.37 17.13
N GLN A 151 13.54 -14.77 17.94
CA GLN A 151 14.48 -13.84 18.57
C GLN A 151 15.50 -13.28 17.57
N SER A 152 15.93 -14.11 16.60
CA SER A 152 16.91 -13.74 15.58
C SER A 152 16.29 -12.96 14.42
N ARG A 153 15.14 -13.42 13.91
CA ARG A 153 14.49 -12.86 12.72
C ARG A 153 13.00 -12.67 12.96
N MET A 154 12.45 -11.65 12.30
CA MET A 154 11.00 -11.46 12.25
C MET A 154 10.37 -12.63 11.51
N GLN A 155 9.33 -13.24 12.09
CA GLN A 155 8.66 -14.40 11.51
C GLN A 155 7.24 -14.02 11.07
N LEU A 156 6.88 -14.39 9.85
CA LEU A 156 5.59 -14.11 9.24
C LEU A 156 4.85 -15.42 8.96
N VAL A 157 3.66 -15.58 9.54
CA VAL A 157 2.80 -16.74 9.30
C VAL A 157 1.55 -16.30 8.56
N GLU A 158 1.38 -16.80 7.34
CA GLU A 158 0.19 -16.55 6.53
C GLU A 158 -0.98 -17.47 6.92
N PRO A 159 -2.24 -17.05 6.68
CA PRO A 159 -3.42 -17.89 6.97
C PRO A 159 -3.41 -19.27 6.31
N TYR A 160 -2.71 -19.42 5.18
CA TYR A 160 -2.60 -20.66 4.42
C TYR A 160 -1.41 -21.54 4.84
N GLY A 161 -0.83 -21.31 6.02
CA GLY A 161 0.26 -22.12 6.57
C GLY A 161 1.64 -21.84 5.96
N ARG A 162 1.78 -20.80 5.13
CA ARG A 162 3.09 -20.41 4.61
C ARG A 162 3.82 -19.56 5.64
N ILE A 163 5.05 -19.95 5.95
CA ILE A 163 5.97 -19.15 6.78
C ILE A 163 6.97 -18.39 5.90
N ALA A 164 7.40 -17.22 6.36
CA ALA A 164 8.53 -16.49 5.82
C ALA A 164 9.26 -15.79 6.96
N GLU A 165 10.56 -15.55 6.79
CA GLU A 165 11.39 -14.95 7.82
C GLU A 165 12.26 -13.80 7.30
N GLY A 166 12.65 -12.92 8.20
CA GLY A 166 13.59 -11.83 7.96
C GLY A 166 13.27 -10.99 6.72
N PHE A 167 14.20 -10.93 5.77
CA PHE A 167 14.00 -10.19 4.52
C PHE A 167 12.84 -10.75 3.68
N ASP A 168 12.69 -12.07 3.59
CA ASP A 168 11.61 -12.69 2.82
C ASP A 168 10.24 -12.41 3.48
N ALA A 169 10.16 -12.33 4.81
CA ALA A 169 8.97 -11.82 5.51
C ALA A 169 8.66 -10.38 5.12
N PHE A 170 9.66 -9.49 5.13
CA PHE A 170 9.48 -8.08 4.77
C PHE A 170 9.01 -7.89 3.32
N ARG A 171 9.52 -8.69 2.36
CA ARG A 171 9.05 -8.69 0.96
C ARG A 171 7.58 -9.05 0.87
N ARG A 172 7.15 -10.11 1.57
CA ARG A 172 5.75 -10.53 1.57
C ARG A 172 4.82 -9.51 2.21
N ILE A 173 5.25 -8.86 3.30
CA ILE A 173 4.51 -7.74 3.90
C ILE A 173 4.39 -6.59 2.89
N SER A 174 5.48 -6.24 2.20
CA SER A 174 5.50 -5.11 1.25
C SER A 174 4.52 -5.29 0.09
N VAL A 175 4.35 -6.52 -0.41
CA VAL A 175 3.32 -6.82 -1.43
C VAL A 175 1.89 -6.69 -0.88
N ARG A 176 1.70 -6.93 0.42
CA ARG A 176 0.37 -6.91 1.05
C ARG A 176 -0.06 -5.52 1.52
N LEU A 177 0.87 -4.64 1.86
CA LEU A 177 0.61 -3.27 2.29
C LEU A 177 0.69 -2.31 1.11
N VAL A 178 -0.43 -1.69 0.73
CA VAL A 178 -0.50 -0.80 -0.45
C VAL A 178 0.47 0.39 -0.34
N LEU A 179 0.68 0.91 0.86
CA LEU A 179 1.64 2.01 1.08
C LEU A 179 3.11 1.62 0.87
N LEU A 180 3.41 0.31 0.81
CA LEU A 180 4.74 -0.23 0.52
C LEU A 180 4.89 -0.70 -0.93
N TRP A 181 3.85 -0.57 -1.78
CA TRP A 181 3.90 -1.09 -3.15
C TRP A 181 4.98 -0.46 -4.01
N TRP A 182 5.32 0.80 -3.78
CA TRP A 182 6.40 1.48 -4.49
C TRP A 182 7.77 0.84 -4.25
N LEU A 183 7.97 0.14 -3.12
CA LEU A 183 9.19 -0.63 -2.83
C LEU A 183 9.21 -2.01 -3.49
N VAL A 184 8.04 -2.56 -3.84
CA VAL A 184 7.93 -3.94 -4.35
C VAL A 184 8.81 -4.18 -5.58
N PRO A 185 8.83 -3.31 -6.62
CA PRO A 185 9.72 -3.51 -7.76
C PRO A 185 11.18 -3.67 -7.33
N LEU A 186 11.67 -2.77 -6.46
CA LEU A 186 13.04 -2.80 -5.93
C LEU A 186 13.35 -4.09 -5.17
N LEU A 187 12.41 -4.57 -4.35
CA LEU A 187 12.56 -5.77 -3.53
C LEU A 187 12.50 -7.09 -4.33
N TYR A 188 12.05 -7.04 -5.58
CA TYR A 188 11.89 -8.21 -6.45
C TYR A 188 12.78 -8.17 -7.71
N LEU A 189 13.65 -7.16 -7.84
CA LEU A 189 14.69 -7.13 -8.87
C LEU A 189 15.60 -8.37 -8.78
N PRO A 190 16.14 -8.86 -9.92
CA PRO A 190 17.15 -9.92 -9.90
C PRO A 190 18.35 -9.47 -9.05
N GLY A 191 18.78 -10.33 -8.11
CA GLY A 191 19.84 -10.03 -7.15
C GLY A 191 19.40 -9.34 -5.84
N ALA A 192 18.20 -8.74 -5.79
CA ALA A 192 17.71 -8.04 -4.60
C ALA A 192 17.58 -8.96 -3.39
N ARG A 193 17.23 -10.24 -3.59
CA ARG A 193 17.18 -11.23 -2.50
C ARG A 193 18.53 -11.47 -1.86
N TRP A 194 19.59 -11.62 -2.66
CA TRP A 194 20.93 -11.89 -2.14
C TRP A 194 21.47 -10.70 -1.33
N VAL A 195 21.32 -9.49 -1.86
CA VAL A 195 21.70 -8.26 -1.16
C VAL A 195 20.81 -8.06 0.08
N GLY A 196 19.49 -8.23 -0.07
CA GLY A 196 18.51 -7.95 0.96
C GLY A 196 18.62 -8.86 2.19
N VAL A 197 18.90 -10.15 2.00
CA VAL A 197 19.15 -11.06 3.13
C VAL A 197 20.41 -10.65 3.90
N ARG A 198 21.51 -10.34 3.21
CA ARG A 198 22.75 -9.89 3.88
C ARG A 198 22.57 -8.56 4.60
N ALA A 199 21.91 -7.61 3.95
CA ALA A 199 21.60 -6.32 4.56
C ALA A 199 20.70 -6.48 5.77
N TYR A 200 19.66 -7.32 5.68
CA TYR A 200 18.77 -7.62 6.79
C TYR A 200 19.53 -8.24 7.97
N ASP A 201 20.36 -9.26 7.72
CA ASP A 201 21.13 -9.94 8.77
C ASP A 201 22.12 -9.00 9.45
N TRP A 202 22.74 -8.11 8.67
CA TRP A 202 23.61 -7.06 9.19
C TRP A 202 22.86 -6.07 10.10
N VAL A 203 21.66 -5.64 9.71
CA VAL A 203 20.80 -4.77 10.54
C VAL A 203 20.34 -5.53 11.78
N ALA A 204 19.93 -6.79 11.64
CA ALA A 204 19.47 -7.62 12.76
C ALA A 204 20.58 -7.83 13.79
N ALA A 205 21.82 -8.07 13.34
CA ALA A 205 22.99 -8.18 14.22
C ALA A 205 23.32 -6.86 14.93
N ARG A 206 23.01 -5.71 14.31
CA ARG A 206 23.33 -4.36 14.81
C ARG A 206 22.11 -3.61 15.35
N ARG A 207 20.99 -4.29 15.60
CA ARG A 207 19.72 -3.68 15.99
C ARG A 207 19.80 -2.82 17.25
N PHE A 208 20.75 -3.10 18.14
CA PHE A 208 21.03 -2.28 19.33
C PHE A 208 21.52 -0.87 18.99
N LEU A 209 22.22 -0.68 17.86
CA LEU A 209 22.70 0.64 17.42
C LEU A 209 21.58 1.52 16.85
N PHE A 210 20.51 0.90 16.37
CA PHE A 210 19.40 1.59 15.71
C PHE A 210 18.27 1.96 16.68
N HIS A 211 18.44 1.69 17.98
CA HIS A 211 17.47 2.08 18.98
C HIS A 211 17.83 3.43 19.62
N ARG A 212 16.81 4.27 19.83
CA ARG A 212 16.97 5.63 20.38
C ARG A 212 16.91 5.69 21.92
N ASN A 213 16.56 4.59 22.59
CA ASN A 213 16.45 4.53 24.05
C ASN A 213 17.76 4.04 24.67
N THR A 214 18.31 4.84 25.56
CA THR A 214 19.52 4.53 26.35
C THR A 214 19.29 3.46 27.41
N ALA A 215 18.03 3.11 27.72
CA ALA A 215 17.67 2.09 28.70
C ALA A 215 17.88 0.64 28.23
N CYS A 216 18.01 0.41 26.92
CA CYS A 216 18.23 -0.92 26.37
C CYS A 216 19.72 -1.16 26.15
N GLN A 217 20.42 -1.64 27.17
CA GLN A 217 21.78 -2.14 27.01
C GLN A 217 21.73 -3.61 26.56
N THR A 218 22.50 -3.98 25.53
CA THR A 218 22.68 -5.39 25.08
C THR A 218 21.43 -6.10 24.53
N ASN A 219 20.82 -5.59 23.45
CA ASN A 219 19.77 -6.28 22.67
C ASN A 219 18.50 -6.69 23.44
N GLN A 220 18.36 -6.32 24.71
CA GLN A 220 17.21 -6.59 25.56
C GLN A 220 16.83 -5.29 26.27
N CYS A 221 15.58 -4.91 26.16
CA CYS A 221 14.99 -3.87 26.98
C CYS A 221 14.33 -4.58 28.16
N SER A 222 14.84 -4.39 29.38
CA SER A 222 14.08 -4.76 30.57
C SER A 222 12.87 -3.84 30.64
N SER A 223 11.66 -4.41 30.61
CA SER A 223 10.47 -3.70 31.01
C SER A 223 10.59 -3.44 32.51
N ASN A 224 11.12 -2.28 32.90
CA ASN A 224 10.94 -1.83 34.28
C ASN A 224 9.44 -1.60 34.46
N THR A 225 8.86 -2.42 35.32
CA THR A 225 7.56 -2.25 35.97
C THR A 225 7.41 -0.86 36.56
#